data_AF-A0A2U3QK83-F1
#
_entry.id   AF-A0A2U3QK83-F1
#
_cell.length_a   1.000
_cell.length_b   1.000
_cell.length_c   1.000
_cell.angle_alpha   90.00
_cell.angle_beta   90.00
_cell.angle_gamma   90.00
#
_symmetry.space_group_name_H-M   'P 1'
#
loop_
_entity.id
_entity.type
_entity.pdbx_description
1 polymer ?
#
loop_
_entity_poly.entity_id
_entity_poly.type
_entity_poly.pdbx_seq_one_letter_code
_entity_poly.pdbx_strand_id
1 'polypeptide(L)'
;MHFKDRLREVLSVNEPPRKVAMAFAVGVFVGMSPLLGLHTVLGILLAWQLKLNKLVTLIGVYVTNPWTIVPIYTFGTWFGARVLGMSHIMPTVDWRHITCKMLFNEFRHLLIPFIVGSTLLGVVSAVAGYILIYRAVIHSRG
;
A
#
# COMPACT_ATOMS: atom_id res chain seq x y z
N MET A 1 31.91 -14.31 -9.59
CA MET A 1 31.78 -13.10 -8.72
C MET A 1 30.67 -12.14 -9.17
N HIS A 2 30.39 -11.96 -10.46
CA HIS A 2 29.48 -10.91 -10.98
C HIS A 2 28.00 -10.88 -10.52
N PHE A 3 27.36 -12.00 -10.18
CA PHE A 3 25.91 -11.99 -9.91
C PHE A 3 25.55 -11.37 -8.55
N LYS A 4 26.36 -11.63 -7.52
CA LYS A 4 26.14 -11.09 -6.17
C LYS A 4 26.32 -9.58 -6.12
N ASP A 5 27.25 -9.05 -6.89
CA ASP A 5 27.53 -7.61 -6.95
C ASP A 5 26.40 -6.85 -7.64
N ARG A 6 25.88 -7.39 -8.77
CA ARG A 6 24.69 -6.82 -9.42
C ARG A 6 23.44 -6.91 -8.55
N LEU A 7 23.26 -7.99 -7.79
CA LEU A 7 22.15 -8.07 -6.84
C LEU A 7 22.27 -7.03 -5.72
N ARG A 8 23.47 -6.79 -5.18
CA ARG A 8 23.69 -5.74 -4.18
C ARG A 8 23.42 -4.34 -4.72
N GLU A 9 23.82 -4.09 -5.96
CA GLU A 9 23.57 -2.83 -6.65
C GLU A 9 22.06 -2.59 -6.85
N VAL A 10 21.33 -3.61 -7.33
CA VAL A 10 19.88 -3.53 -7.54
C VAL A 10 19.11 -3.47 -6.20
N LEU A 11 19.60 -4.13 -5.15
CA LEU A 11 19.06 -4.05 -3.78
C LEU A 11 19.40 -2.73 -3.05
N SER A 12 19.97 -1.75 -3.75
CA SER A 12 20.26 -0.41 -3.21
C SER A 12 21.33 -0.38 -2.12
N VAL A 13 22.20 -1.38 -2.05
CA VAL A 13 23.26 -1.45 -1.01
C VAL A 13 24.21 -0.25 -1.08
N ASN A 14 24.29 0.44 -2.21
CA ASN A 14 25.12 1.64 -2.39
C ASN A 14 24.33 2.96 -2.34
N GLU A 15 22.99 2.94 -2.27
CA GLU A 15 22.21 4.19 -2.22
C GLU A 15 22.21 4.81 -0.81
N PRO A 16 22.02 6.13 -0.67
CA PRO A 16 21.85 6.76 0.65
C PRO A 16 20.67 6.13 1.40
N PRO A 17 20.75 5.87 2.72
CA PRO A 17 19.68 5.21 3.49
C PRO A 17 18.33 5.92 3.37
N ARG A 18 18.36 7.26 3.29
CA ARG A 18 17.16 8.10 3.07
C ARG A 18 16.46 7.79 1.74
N LYS A 19 17.22 7.51 0.68
CA LYS A 19 16.70 7.25 -0.67
C LYS A 19 16.05 5.87 -0.75
N VAL A 20 16.67 4.87 -0.13
CA VAL A 20 16.11 3.51 -0.01
C VAL A 20 14.81 3.52 0.80
N ALA A 21 14.82 4.21 1.94
CA ALA A 21 13.63 4.38 2.78
C ALA A 21 12.50 5.11 2.04
N MET A 22 12.81 6.15 1.29
CA MET A 22 11.83 6.88 0.48
C MET A 22 11.25 6.01 -0.64
N ALA A 23 12.09 5.24 -1.36
CA ALA A 23 11.64 4.30 -2.37
C ALA A 23 10.63 3.30 -1.81
N PHE A 24 10.95 2.70 -0.66
CA PHE A 24 10.06 1.75 -0.01
C PHE A 24 8.75 2.40 0.45
N ALA A 25 8.82 3.58 1.09
CA ALA A 25 7.66 4.31 1.59
C ALA A 25 6.68 4.70 0.46
N VAL A 26 7.20 5.20 -0.67
CA VAL A 26 6.39 5.48 -1.86
C VAL A 26 5.74 4.20 -2.37
N GLY A 27 6.48 3.10 -2.39
CA GLY A 27 5.94 1.79 -2.76
C GLY A 27 4.77 1.36 -1.88
N VAL A 28 4.93 1.43 -0.56
CA VAL A 28 3.89 1.08 0.43
C VAL A 28 2.66 1.96 0.27
N PHE A 29 2.85 3.27 0.12
CA PHE A 29 1.74 4.20 -0.10
C PHE A 29 0.94 3.83 -1.36
N VAL A 30 1.64 3.55 -2.46
CA VAL A 30 1.01 3.14 -3.72
C VAL A 30 0.29 1.81 -3.56
N GLY A 31 0.92 0.81 -2.95
CA GLY A 31 0.34 -0.52 -2.75
C GLY A 31 -0.93 -0.49 -1.89
N MET A 32 -0.99 0.38 -0.88
CA MET A 32 -2.17 0.54 -0.03
C MET A 32 -3.19 1.54 -0.56
N SER A 33 -2.89 2.25 -1.66
CA SER A 33 -3.81 3.23 -2.25
C SER A 33 -5.09 2.56 -2.77
N PRO A 34 -6.21 3.29 -2.92
CA PRO A 34 -7.47 2.74 -3.43
C PRO A 34 -7.43 2.34 -4.92
N LEU A 35 -6.31 2.57 -5.61
CA LEU A 35 -6.15 2.38 -7.05
C LEU A 35 -5.81 0.93 -7.43
N LEU A 36 -6.73 0.01 -7.10
CA LEU A 36 -6.60 -1.42 -7.34
C LEU A 36 -6.21 -1.73 -8.80
N GLY A 37 -5.21 -2.60 -8.97
CA GLY A 37 -4.73 -3.04 -10.28
C GLY A 37 -3.76 -2.07 -10.98
N LEU A 38 -3.69 -0.80 -10.55
CA LEU A 38 -2.76 0.19 -11.12
C LEU A 38 -1.46 0.34 -10.33
N HIS A 39 -1.33 -0.34 -9.18
CA HIS A 39 -0.21 -0.13 -8.25
C HIS A 39 1.16 -0.38 -8.85
N THR A 40 1.34 -1.44 -9.65
CA THR A 40 2.64 -1.75 -10.27
C THR A 40 3.06 -0.66 -11.24
N VAL A 41 2.14 -0.22 -12.10
CA VAL A 41 2.39 0.84 -13.08
C VAL A 41 2.69 2.16 -12.36
N LEU A 42 1.84 2.54 -11.40
CA LEU A 42 2.03 3.75 -10.60
C LEU A 42 3.33 3.72 -9.80
N GLY A 43 3.69 2.57 -9.22
CA GLY A 43 4.93 2.39 -8.47
C GLY A 43 6.15 2.60 -9.35
N ILE A 44 6.16 2.05 -10.57
CA ILE A 44 7.25 2.25 -11.53
C ILE A 44 7.31 3.70 -12.01
N LEU A 45 6.16 4.30 -12.32
CA LEU A 45 6.07 5.70 -12.78
C LEU A 45 6.57 6.67 -11.71
N LEU A 46 6.12 6.51 -10.46
CA LEU A 46 6.56 7.35 -9.35
C LEU A 46 8.03 7.11 -8.99
N ALA A 47 8.50 5.85 -9.03
CA ALA A 47 9.92 5.56 -8.85
C ALA A 47 10.78 6.26 -9.91
N TRP A 48 10.33 6.25 -11.17
CA TRP A 48 11.02 6.94 -12.26
C TRP A 48 11.01 8.46 -12.07
N GLN A 49 9.84 9.06 -11.80
CA GLN A 49 9.67 10.50 -11.65
C GLN A 49 10.47 11.06 -10.46
N LEU A 50 10.49 10.32 -9.34
CA LEU A 50 11.21 10.69 -8.12
C LEU A 50 12.67 10.23 -8.11
N LYS A 51 13.15 9.61 -9.20
CA LYS A 51 14.50 9.04 -9.34
C LYS A 51 14.86 8.05 -8.22
N LEU A 52 13.89 7.28 -7.75
CA LEU A 52 14.00 6.26 -6.71
C LEU A 52 14.32 4.88 -7.31
N ASN A 53 14.86 3.97 -6.48
CA ASN A 53 15.10 2.60 -6.92
C ASN A 53 13.77 1.89 -7.19
N LYS A 54 13.56 1.48 -8.44
CA LYS A 54 12.33 0.81 -8.91
C LYS A 54 12.09 -0.52 -8.20
N LEU A 55 13.15 -1.31 -7.94
CA LEU A 55 13.00 -2.60 -7.26
C LEU A 55 12.53 -2.39 -5.82
N VAL A 56 13.17 -1.48 -5.07
CA VAL A 56 12.76 -1.21 -3.68
C VAL A 56 11.35 -0.64 -3.61
N THR A 57 11.00 0.22 -4.57
CA THR A 57 9.62 0.73 -4.69
C THR A 57 8.63 -0.40 -4.93
N LEU A 58 8.93 -1.33 -5.86
CA LEU A 58 8.08 -2.49 -6.13
C LEU A 58 7.96 -3.42 -4.92
N ILE A 59 9.04 -3.64 -4.16
CA ILE A 59 8.98 -4.40 -2.91
C ILE A 59 7.98 -3.75 -1.93
N GLY A 60 7.99 -2.42 -1.82
CA GLY A 60 7.00 -1.66 -1.05
C GLY A 60 5.57 -1.83 -1.59
N VAL A 61 5.38 -1.77 -2.91
CA VAL A 61 4.07 -2.00 -3.56
C VAL A 61 3.51 -3.38 -3.20
N TYR A 62 4.34 -4.42 -3.29
CA TYR A 62 3.93 -5.79 -3.02
C TYR A 62 3.77 -6.15 -1.54
N VAL A 63 3.88 -5.17 -0.63
CA VAL A 63 3.33 -5.31 0.72
C VAL A 63 1.82 -5.59 0.65
N THR A 64 1.13 -5.04 -0.35
CA THR A 64 -0.26 -5.38 -0.68
C THR A 64 -0.31 -6.41 -1.80
N ASN A 65 -0.09 -7.68 -1.46
CA ASN A 65 -0.17 -8.84 -2.35
C ASN A 65 -1.54 -9.58 -2.23
N PRO A 66 -1.86 -10.55 -3.12
CA PRO A 66 -3.15 -11.25 -3.11
C PRO A 66 -3.57 -11.89 -1.79
N TRP A 67 -2.61 -12.26 -0.93
CA TRP A 67 -2.90 -12.81 0.40
C TRP A 67 -3.19 -11.73 1.44
N THR A 68 -2.54 -10.58 1.33
CA THR A 68 -2.67 -9.47 2.29
C THR A 68 -3.74 -8.43 1.89
N ILE A 69 -4.17 -8.42 0.64
CA ILE A 69 -5.07 -7.41 0.09
C ILE A 69 -6.43 -7.39 0.80
N VAL A 70 -7.00 -8.56 1.05
CA VAL A 70 -8.29 -8.73 1.71
C VAL A 70 -8.25 -8.19 3.15
N PRO A 71 -7.34 -8.63 4.04
CA PRO A 71 -7.30 -8.10 5.39
C PRO A 71 -6.95 -6.60 5.45
N ILE A 72 -6.01 -6.13 4.60
CA ILE A 72 -5.63 -4.71 4.56
C ILE A 72 -6.82 -3.83 4.22
N TYR A 73 -7.55 -4.14 3.13
CA TYR A 73 -8.66 -3.29 2.71
C TYR A 73 -9.92 -3.47 3.52
N THR A 74 -10.15 -4.65 4.11
CA THR A 74 -11.24 -4.84 5.07
C THR A 74 -11.01 -3.95 6.29
N PHE A 75 -9.80 -3.99 6.86
CA PHE A 75 -9.44 -3.13 7.99
C PHE A 75 -9.44 -1.65 7.60
N GLY A 76 -8.93 -1.31 6.42
CA GLY A 76 -8.96 0.04 5.87
C GLY A 76 -10.38 0.59 5.75
N THR A 77 -11.30 -0.17 5.16
CA THR A 77 -12.69 0.26 5.01
C THR A 77 -13.37 0.43 6.37
N TRP A 78 -13.14 -0.51 7.30
CA TRP A 78 -13.64 -0.38 8.67
C TRP A 78 -13.09 0.86 9.37
N PHE A 79 -11.77 1.11 9.27
CA PHE A 79 -11.10 2.26 9.85
C PHE A 79 -11.64 3.57 9.26
N GLY A 80 -11.73 3.65 7.93
CA GLY A 80 -12.30 4.81 7.24
C GLY A 80 -13.75 5.06 7.62
N ALA A 81 -14.55 4.01 7.82
CA ALA A 81 -15.92 4.16 8.27
C ALA A 81 -16.02 4.69 9.71
N ARG A 82 -15.13 4.25 10.61
CA ARG A 82 -15.02 4.82 11.96
C ARG A 82 -14.61 6.28 11.94
N VAL A 83 -13.65 6.67 11.08
CA VAL A 83 -13.21 8.06 10.92
C VAL A 83 -14.36 8.94 10.41
N LEU A 84 -15.21 8.41 9.54
CA LEU A 84 -16.37 9.12 8.98
C LEU A 84 -17.61 9.09 9.89
N GLY A 85 -17.53 8.45 11.07
CA GLY A 85 -18.65 8.36 12.00
C GLY A 85 -19.80 7.45 11.54
N MET A 86 -19.56 6.52 10.61
CA MET A 86 -20.59 5.61 10.12
C MET A 86 -20.80 4.47 11.11
N SER A 87 -22.05 4.31 11.56
CA SER A 87 -22.47 3.28 12.52
C SER A 87 -22.79 1.93 11.86
N HIS A 88 -23.20 1.94 10.59
CA HIS A 88 -23.55 0.74 9.82
C HIS A 88 -22.50 0.46 8.74
N ILE A 89 -21.56 -0.43 9.06
CA ILE A 89 -20.52 -0.90 8.12
C ILE A 89 -20.80 -2.34 7.70
N MET A 90 -21.60 -3.07 8.47
CA MET A 90 -22.03 -4.42 8.14
C MET A 90 -23.24 -4.33 7.21
N PRO A 91 -23.11 -4.76 5.95
CA PRO A 91 -24.26 -4.78 5.06
C PRO A 91 -25.24 -5.82 5.60
N THR A 92 -26.49 -5.40 5.83
CA THR A 92 -27.59 -6.31 6.16
C THR A 92 -28.03 -6.99 4.87
N VAL A 93 -27.21 -7.93 4.39
CA VAL A 93 -27.53 -8.70 3.19
C VAL A 93 -28.62 -9.69 3.54
N ASP A 94 -29.84 -9.42 3.09
CA ASP A 94 -30.88 -10.44 3.08
C ASP A 94 -30.56 -11.45 1.97
N TRP A 95 -29.98 -12.57 2.37
CA TRP A 95 -29.56 -13.66 1.48
C TRP A 95 -30.71 -14.26 0.67
N ARG A 96 -31.97 -13.97 1.01
CA ARG A 96 -33.15 -14.47 0.32
C ARG A 96 -33.54 -13.64 -0.91
N HIS A 97 -33.11 -12.38 -1.00
CA HIS A 97 -33.49 -11.45 -2.08
C HIS A 97 -32.29 -10.65 -2.61
N ILE A 98 -31.26 -11.34 -3.11
CA ILE A 98 -30.09 -10.70 -3.71
C ILE A 98 -30.46 -10.13 -5.09
N THR A 99 -30.63 -8.81 -5.17
CA THR A 99 -30.81 -8.08 -6.42
C THR A 99 -29.53 -7.31 -6.77
N CYS A 100 -29.14 -7.29 -8.06
CA CYS A 100 -27.95 -6.54 -8.53
C CYS A 100 -27.96 -5.06 -8.08
N LYS A 101 -29.16 -4.44 -8.03
CA LYS A 101 -29.36 -3.06 -7.60
C LYS A 101 -29.06 -2.85 -6.11
N MET A 102 -29.43 -3.81 -5.26
CA MET A 102 -29.14 -3.77 -3.82
C MET A 102 -27.63 -3.91 -3.59
N LEU A 103 -27.01 -4.91 -4.24
CA LEU A 103 -25.57 -5.14 -4.15
C LEU A 103 -24.78 -3.87 -4.55
N PHE A 104 -25.15 -3.25 -5.67
CA PHE A 104 -24.48 -2.04 -6.14
C PHE A 104 -24.64 -0.84 -5.21
N ASN A 105 -25.79 -0.69 -4.56
CA ASN A 105 -26.04 0.41 -3.62
C ASN A 105 -25.21 0.26 -2.33
N GLU A 106 -25.12 -0.97 -1.79
CA GLU A 106 -24.26 -1.28 -0.64
C GLU A 106 -22.77 -1.06 -0.96
N PHE A 107 -22.32 -1.56 -2.12
CA PHE A 107 -20.94 -1.36 -2.56
C PHE A 107 -20.59 0.13 -2.71
N ARG A 108 -21.50 0.94 -3.28
CA ARG A 108 -21.30 2.39 -3.42
C ARG A 108 -21.10 3.07 -2.08
N HIS A 109 -21.86 2.68 -1.06
CA HIS A 109 -21.72 3.25 0.28
C HIS A 109 -20.36 2.91 0.92
N LEU A 110 -19.81 1.73 0.61
CA LEU A 110 -18.50 1.29 1.09
C LEU A 110 -17.31 1.94 0.35
N LEU A 111 -17.52 2.55 -0.83
CA LEU A 111 -16.44 3.18 -1.60
C LEU A 111 -15.79 4.37 -0.87
N ILE A 112 -16.59 5.22 -0.24
CA ILE A 112 -16.07 6.40 0.49
C ILE A 112 -15.20 5.98 1.68
N PRO A 113 -15.68 5.13 2.63
CA PRO A 113 -14.85 4.66 3.73
C PRO A 113 -13.64 3.85 3.24
N PHE A 114 -13.76 3.11 2.14
CA PHE A 114 -12.63 2.43 1.53
C PHE A 114 -11.56 3.43 1.07
N ILE A 115 -11.92 4.48 0.31
CA ILE A 115 -10.97 5.49 -0.18
C ILE A 115 -10.31 6.22 0.99
N VAL A 116 -11.11 6.70 1.94
CA VAL A 116 -10.60 7.43 3.11
C VAL A 116 -9.69 6.54 3.95
N GLY A 117 -10.14 5.34 4.27
CA GLY A 117 -9.41 4.41 5.12
C GLY A 117 -8.12 3.91 4.48
N SER A 118 -8.17 3.50 3.22
CA SER A 118 -6.98 3.05 2.47
C SER A 118 -5.95 4.17 2.31
N THR A 119 -6.38 5.41 2.04
CA THR A 119 -5.48 6.56 1.94
C THR A 119 -4.81 6.86 3.28
N LEU A 120 -5.58 6.92 4.38
CA LEU A 120 -5.03 7.19 5.71
C LEU A 120 -4.07 6.08 6.17
N LEU A 121 -4.47 4.81 6.05
CA LEU A 121 -3.60 3.69 6.37
C LEU A 121 -2.36 3.64 5.47
N GLY A 122 -2.50 4.00 4.20
CA GLY A 122 -1.38 4.11 3.26
C GLY A 122 -0.37 5.14 3.72
N VAL A 123 -0.82 6.33 4.14
CA VAL A 123 0.09 7.38 4.69
C VAL A 123 0.77 6.89 5.96
N VAL A 124 0.03 6.34 6.91
CA VAL A 124 0.59 5.84 8.18
C VAL A 124 1.62 4.74 7.92
N SER A 125 1.29 3.78 7.06
CA SER A 125 2.16 2.65 6.73
C SER A 125 3.37 3.08 5.91
N ALA A 126 3.25 4.10 5.07
CA ALA A 126 4.37 4.68 4.35
C ALA A 126 5.35 5.38 5.29
N VAL A 127 4.86 6.16 6.26
CA VAL A 127 5.71 6.79 7.30
C VAL A 127 6.39 5.73 8.15
N ALA A 128 5.65 4.71 8.60
CA ALA A 128 6.21 3.59 9.35
C ALA A 128 7.27 2.84 8.52
N GLY A 129 6.98 2.53 7.26
CA GLY A 129 7.89 1.89 6.32
C GLY A 129 9.17 2.70 6.08
N TYR A 130 9.07 4.02 5.96
CA TYR A 130 10.23 4.90 5.87
C TYR A 130 11.14 4.75 7.10
N ILE A 131 10.57 4.86 8.30
CA ILE A 131 11.32 4.80 9.56
C ILE A 131 11.99 3.43 9.72
N LEU A 132 11.26 2.35 9.46
CA LEU A 132 11.76 0.98 9.58
C LEU A 132 12.93 0.72 8.63
N ILE A 133 12.78 1.03 7.34
CA ILE A 133 13.84 0.82 6.35
C ILE A 133 15.03 1.74 6.62
N TYR A 134 14.79 3.00 6.99
CA TYR A 134 15.87 3.93 7.32
C TYR A 134 16.72 3.40 8.48
N ARG A 135 16.08 2.93 9.56
CA ARG A 135 16.76 2.33 10.71
C ARG A 135 17.49 1.04 10.36
N ALA A 136 16.85 0.15 9.60
CA ALA A 136 17.47 -1.11 9.17
C ALA A 136 18.71 -0.90 8.30
N VAL A 137 18.67 0.06 7.37
CA VAL A 137 19.80 0.36 6.49
C VAL A 137 20.94 1.05 7.25
N ILE A 138 20.65 1.90 8.24
CA ILE A 138 21.72 2.50 9.07
C ILE A 138 22.37 1.45 9.96
N HIS A 139 21.56 0.61 10.62
CA HIS A 139 22.08 -0.40 11.53
C HIS A 139 22.92 -1.47 10.81
N SER A 140 22.61 -1.79 9.55
CA SER A 140 23.40 -2.75 8.76
C SER A 140 24.71 -2.18 8.19
N ARG A 141 24.94 -0.87 8.30
CA ARG A 141 26.14 -0.18 7.80
C ARG A 141 27.11 0.28 8.89
N GLY A 142 26.69 0.24 10.16
CA GLY A 142 27.55 0.49 11.33
C GLY A 142 28.10 -0.82 11.86
#